data_AF-A0A364Y3D7-F1
#
_entry.id   AF-A0A364Y3D7-F1
#
_cell.length_a   1.000
_cell.length_b   1.000
_cell.length_c   1.000
_cell.angle_alpha   90.00
_cell.angle_beta   90.00
_cell.angle_gamma   90.00
#
_symmetry.space_group_name_H-M   'P 1'
#
loop_
_entity.id
_entity.type
_entity.pdbx_description
1 polymer ?
#
loop_
_entity_poly.entity_id
_entity_poly.type
_entity_poly.pdbx_seq_one_letter_code
_entity_poly.pdbx_strand_id
1 'polypeptide(L)'
;MNLNQLKEVDQFKIGKTDIRVYFNDPMIQMARLYPDFDTKTSTEKFGILSDYLHNNPLYVFIATNKKKKLNRLYVLRGNPIKQRTKNYFLIDILDETSSDLFDRTGYENDILKTIDKVNAGGSLFEHMVVFQTPEGKSVVGKGIKFWDYFTRVEPYSEIKSTVQTLIEMDLTNSIPSDYLLTKTEMIKPLFEYQDCAILKVKSREIKTTVYSYDSLGKVKNEYPRIEKDYDLYYSSTSQELTGVTTFPFFSSTDKRQELEGGAKIKIESNQPYLNHYLKDIVVTKNLDSGVIERIEGKLIIHAYSASGHSTFDELYVAEFKEVGDCNLPVEIRFHSLDDVELRKPRIVTQIIYVLK
;
A
#
# COMPACT_ATOMS: atom_id res chain seq x y z
N MET A 1 -20.53 23.30 -4.64
CA MET A 1 -19.51 22.64 -5.47
C MET A 1 -18.72 23.68 -6.26
N ASN A 2 -17.44 23.88 -5.96
CA ASN A 2 -16.59 24.84 -6.67
C ASN A 2 -15.87 24.16 -7.86
N LEU A 3 -16.54 24.06 -9.01
CA LEU A 3 -15.99 23.44 -10.22
C LEU A 3 -15.01 24.37 -10.99
N ASN A 4 -14.89 25.64 -10.60
CA ASN A 4 -14.12 26.64 -11.34
C ASN A 4 -12.60 26.38 -11.37
N GLN A 5 -12.13 25.47 -10.53
CA GLN A 5 -10.72 25.07 -10.44
C GLN A 5 -10.42 23.78 -11.22
N LEU A 6 -11.43 23.08 -11.72
CA LEU A 6 -11.27 21.88 -12.55
C LEU A 6 -11.40 22.20 -14.03
N LYS A 7 -10.55 21.59 -14.85
CA LYS A 7 -10.70 21.64 -16.30
C LYS A 7 -11.68 20.55 -16.73
N GLU A 8 -12.77 20.92 -17.40
CA GLU A 8 -13.61 19.95 -18.10
C GLU A 8 -12.80 19.39 -19.28
N VAL A 9 -12.69 18.05 -19.33
CA VAL A 9 -11.84 17.35 -20.31
C VAL A 9 -12.62 16.44 -21.23
N ASP A 10 -13.83 16.01 -20.84
CA ASP A 10 -14.68 15.17 -21.67
C ASP A 10 -16.16 15.26 -21.28
N GLN A 11 -17.03 14.92 -22.22
CA GLN A 11 -18.46 14.76 -22.01
C GLN A 11 -19.00 13.58 -22.83
N PHE A 12 -19.73 12.67 -22.18
CA PHE A 12 -20.31 11.50 -22.85
C PHE A 12 -21.62 11.06 -22.21
N LYS A 13 -22.21 9.97 -22.71
CA LYS A 13 -23.48 9.42 -22.23
C LYS A 13 -23.35 7.95 -21.88
N ILE A 14 -24.06 7.58 -20.81
CA ILE A 14 -24.31 6.19 -20.43
C ILE A 14 -25.83 6.00 -20.43
N GLY A 15 -26.37 5.36 -21.47
CA GLY A 15 -27.81 5.26 -21.68
C GLY A 15 -28.48 6.64 -21.75
N LYS A 16 -29.25 7.00 -20.72
CA LYS A 16 -29.95 8.30 -20.59
C LYS A 16 -29.27 9.26 -19.60
N THR A 17 -28.10 8.92 -19.09
CA THR A 17 -27.37 9.70 -18.09
C THR A 17 -26.23 10.44 -18.79
N ASP A 18 -26.18 11.75 -18.61
CA ASP A 18 -25.11 12.61 -19.12
C ASP A 18 -23.95 12.60 -18.12
N ILE A 19 -22.74 12.33 -18.63
CA ILE A 19 -21.51 12.31 -17.85
C ILE A 19 -20.62 13.47 -18.29
N ARG A 20 -20.23 14.33 -17.35
CA ARG A 20 -19.18 15.34 -17.55
C ARG A 20 -17.94 14.95 -16.76
N VAL A 21 -16.77 15.14 -17.34
CA VAL A 21 -15.51 14.70 -16.76
C VAL A 21 -14.60 15.88 -16.54
N TYR A 22 -14.09 15.94 -15.32
CA TYR A 22 -13.19 16.97 -14.86
C TYR A 22 -11.86 16.34 -14.45
N PHE A 23 -10.77 17.02 -14.77
CA PHE A 23 -9.42 16.58 -14.41
C PHE A 23 -8.78 17.58 -13.44
N ASN A 24 -8.26 17.05 -12.33
CA ASN A 24 -7.46 17.79 -11.37
C ASN A 24 -5.98 17.59 -11.70
N ASP A 25 -5.41 18.54 -12.45
CA ASP A 25 -4.06 18.41 -12.99
C ASP A 25 -2.98 18.46 -11.90
N PRO A 26 -2.26 17.35 -11.63
CA PRO A 26 -1.21 17.31 -10.61
C PRO A 26 -0.10 18.33 -10.87
N MET A 27 0.23 18.63 -12.13
CA MET A 27 1.31 19.56 -12.46
C MET A 27 0.96 21.00 -12.03
N ILE A 28 -0.30 21.40 -12.21
CA ILE A 28 -0.79 22.71 -11.77
C ILE A 28 -0.82 22.77 -10.24
N GLN A 29 -1.23 21.68 -9.58
CA GLN A 29 -1.34 21.63 -8.12
C GLN A 29 0.02 21.61 -7.43
N MET A 30 0.99 20.87 -7.98
CA MET A 30 2.36 20.85 -7.45
C MET A 30 3.01 22.22 -7.49
N ALA A 31 2.85 22.99 -8.58
CA ALA A 31 3.37 24.35 -8.66
C ALA A 31 2.76 25.30 -7.61
N ARG A 32 1.51 25.04 -7.18
CA ARG A 32 0.85 25.79 -6.09
C ARG A 32 1.32 25.37 -4.71
N LEU A 33 1.44 24.06 -4.47
CA LEU A 33 1.80 23.49 -3.17
C LEU A 33 3.30 23.60 -2.87
N TYR A 34 4.14 23.62 -3.91
CA TYR A 34 5.59 23.68 -3.81
C TYR A 34 6.11 24.80 -4.73
N PRO A 35 6.18 26.05 -4.25
CA PRO A 35 6.66 27.18 -5.07
C PRO A 35 8.10 27.02 -5.56
N ASP A 36 8.90 26.19 -4.88
CA ASP A 36 10.28 25.85 -5.26
C ASP A 36 10.37 24.56 -6.11
N PHE A 37 9.25 24.02 -6.61
CA PHE A 37 9.22 22.74 -7.32
C PHE A 37 10.25 22.65 -8.44
N ASP A 38 10.42 23.72 -9.22
CA ASP A 38 11.31 23.74 -10.37
C ASP A 38 12.80 23.65 -10.00
N THR A 39 13.20 24.05 -8.79
CA THR A 39 14.60 23.98 -8.34
C THR A 39 15.00 22.61 -7.79
N LYS A 40 14.02 21.72 -7.56
CA LYS A 40 14.23 20.38 -7.03
C LYS A 40 14.86 19.43 -8.04
N THR A 41 15.57 18.43 -7.53
CA THR A 41 16.15 17.35 -8.35
C THR A 41 15.05 16.50 -9.01
N SER A 42 15.42 15.77 -10.06
CA SER A 42 14.54 14.80 -10.74
C SER A 42 13.88 13.82 -9.77
N THR A 43 14.64 13.27 -8.83
CA THR A 43 14.16 12.34 -7.80
C THR A 43 13.14 12.97 -6.87
N GLU A 44 13.41 14.19 -6.40
CA GLU A 44 12.47 14.91 -5.53
C GLU A 44 11.17 15.27 -6.26
N LYS A 45 11.27 15.74 -7.51
CA LYS A 45 10.09 16.06 -8.33
C LYS A 45 9.21 14.84 -8.55
N PHE A 46 9.81 13.70 -8.89
CA PHE A 46 9.08 12.46 -9.09
C PHE A 46 8.49 11.93 -7.78
N GLY A 47 9.22 12.05 -6.66
CA GLY A 47 8.71 11.73 -5.32
C GLY A 47 7.47 12.53 -4.97
N ILE A 48 7.51 13.85 -5.16
CA ILE A 48 6.36 14.74 -4.90
C ILE A 48 5.17 14.40 -5.80
N LEU A 49 5.39 14.15 -7.09
CA LEU A 49 4.32 13.72 -8.00
C LEU A 49 3.71 12.39 -7.56
N SER A 50 4.57 11.42 -7.21
CA SER A 50 4.11 10.12 -6.72
C SER A 50 3.31 10.26 -5.43
N ASP A 51 3.75 11.09 -4.48
CA ASP A 51 3.03 11.37 -3.24
C ASP A 51 1.68 12.02 -3.54
N TYR A 52 1.64 13.02 -4.42
CA TYR A 52 0.42 13.70 -4.80
C TYR A 52 -0.61 12.71 -5.38
N LEU A 53 -0.21 11.92 -6.38
CA LEU A 53 -1.10 10.97 -7.05
C LEU A 53 -1.63 9.88 -6.11
N HIS A 54 -0.84 9.50 -5.11
CA HIS A 54 -1.21 8.46 -4.15
C HIS A 54 -2.24 8.92 -3.12
N ASN A 55 -2.33 10.23 -2.88
CA ASN A 55 -3.17 10.81 -1.84
C ASN A 55 -4.37 11.63 -2.35
N ASN A 56 -4.37 12.05 -3.62
CA ASN A 56 -5.30 13.07 -4.10
C ASN A 56 -6.30 12.57 -5.15
N PRO A 57 -7.48 13.23 -5.25
CA PRO A 57 -8.39 13.13 -6.38
C PRO A 57 -7.75 13.53 -7.70
N LEU A 58 -8.01 12.74 -8.74
CA LEU A 58 -7.45 12.95 -10.08
C LEU A 58 -8.53 13.26 -11.13
N TYR A 59 -9.58 12.44 -11.17
CA TYR A 59 -10.71 12.66 -12.08
C TYR A 59 -12.02 12.69 -11.30
N VAL A 60 -12.92 13.56 -11.73
CA VAL A 60 -14.31 13.61 -11.24
C VAL A 60 -15.26 13.42 -12.40
N PHE A 61 -16.10 12.41 -12.31
CA PHE A 61 -17.17 12.14 -13.27
C PHE A 61 -18.49 12.54 -12.63
N ILE A 62 -19.19 13.50 -13.24
CA ILE A 62 -20.48 13.99 -12.76
C ILE A 62 -21.56 13.40 -13.65
N ALA A 63 -22.35 12.49 -13.08
CA ALA A 63 -23.45 11.82 -13.75
C ALA A 63 -24.78 12.49 -13.43
N THR A 64 -25.46 12.99 -14.45
CA THR A 64 -26.73 13.69 -14.32
C THR A 64 -27.82 13.02 -15.15
N ASN A 65 -28.98 12.77 -14.54
CA ASN A 65 -30.17 12.32 -15.25
C ASN A 65 -31.39 13.08 -14.72
N LYS A 66 -31.77 14.14 -15.45
CA LYS A 66 -32.88 15.03 -15.08
C LYS A 66 -34.20 14.28 -14.88
N LYS A 67 -34.46 13.25 -15.69
CA LYS A 67 -35.71 12.47 -15.62
C LYS A 67 -35.79 11.59 -14.38
N LYS A 68 -34.66 11.01 -13.98
CA LYS A 68 -34.56 10.16 -12.78
C LYS A 68 -34.19 10.94 -11.52
N LYS A 69 -34.05 12.27 -11.59
CA LYS A 69 -33.49 13.13 -10.53
C LYS A 69 -32.17 12.57 -9.97
N LEU A 70 -31.36 11.97 -10.83
CA LEU A 70 -30.04 11.47 -10.45
C LEU A 70 -29.03 12.60 -10.62
N ASN A 71 -28.26 12.84 -9.58
CA ASN A 71 -27.00 13.55 -9.68
C ASN A 71 -25.98 12.87 -8.77
N ARG A 72 -24.94 12.29 -9.37
CA ARG A 72 -23.99 11.43 -8.68
C ARG A 72 -22.57 11.75 -9.11
N LEU A 73 -21.66 11.71 -8.16
CA LEU A 73 -20.26 11.97 -8.37
C LEU A 73 -19.47 10.68 -8.22
N TYR A 74 -18.51 10.50 -9.13
CA TYR A 74 -17.53 9.41 -9.07
C TYR A 74 -16.15 10.04 -9.08
N VAL A 75 -15.44 9.91 -7.97
CA VAL A 75 -14.12 10.52 -7.77
C VAL A 75 -13.05 9.44 -7.85
N LEU A 76 -12.28 9.43 -8.94
CA LEU A 76 -11.11 8.59 -9.09
C LEU A 76 -9.94 9.23 -8.36
N ARG A 77 -9.42 8.56 -7.32
CA ARG A 77 -8.29 9.05 -6.51
C ARG A 77 -7.31 7.93 -6.16
N GLY A 78 -6.13 8.32 -5.69
CA GLY A 78 -5.19 7.37 -5.11
C GLY A 78 -5.67 6.74 -3.79
N ASN A 79 -5.17 5.54 -3.49
CA ASN A 79 -5.35 4.85 -2.23
C ASN A 79 -4.02 4.82 -1.46
N PRO A 80 -3.84 5.65 -0.43
CA PRO A 80 -2.61 5.69 0.35
C PRO A 80 -2.31 4.36 1.08
N ILE A 81 -3.33 3.53 1.30
CA ILE A 81 -3.21 2.21 1.94
C ILE A 81 -2.60 1.18 0.98
N LYS A 82 -2.80 1.34 -0.33
CA LYS A 82 -2.25 0.40 -1.32
C LYS A 82 -0.81 0.73 -1.66
N GLN A 83 -0.02 -0.29 -1.97
CA GLN A 83 1.29 -0.09 -2.57
C GLN A 83 1.22 0.79 -3.81
N ARG A 84 2.26 1.60 -4.02
CA ARG A 84 2.47 2.44 -5.21
C ARG A 84 2.82 1.63 -6.45
N THR A 85 1.87 0.81 -6.88
CA THR A 85 1.90 0.07 -8.15
C THR A 85 1.02 0.78 -9.18
N LYS A 86 0.77 0.19 -10.34
CA LYS A 86 -0.24 0.74 -11.26
C LYS A 86 -1.69 0.60 -10.77
N ASN A 87 -1.98 -0.12 -9.68
CA ASN A 87 -3.35 -0.46 -9.29
C ASN A 87 -3.78 0.14 -7.93
N TYR A 88 -3.23 1.30 -7.55
CA TYR A 88 -3.58 1.95 -6.28
C TYR A 88 -4.81 2.86 -6.35
N PHE A 89 -5.49 2.97 -7.48
CA PHE A 89 -6.65 3.86 -7.57
C PHE A 89 -7.93 3.21 -7.00
N LEU A 90 -8.86 4.06 -6.57
CA LEU A 90 -10.20 3.70 -6.14
C LEU A 90 -11.20 4.78 -6.61
N ILE A 91 -12.48 4.44 -6.61
CA ILE A 91 -13.57 5.38 -6.93
C ILE A 91 -14.45 5.56 -5.71
N ASP A 92 -14.50 6.78 -5.19
CA ASP A 92 -15.52 7.16 -4.21
C ASP A 92 -16.79 7.59 -4.95
N ILE A 93 -17.94 7.09 -4.50
CA ILE A 93 -19.27 7.40 -5.02
C ILE A 93 -19.99 8.27 -4.01
N LEU A 94 -20.44 9.45 -4.44
CA LEU A 94 -21.08 10.45 -3.58
C LEU A 94 -22.42 10.90 -4.14
N ASP A 95 -23.36 11.23 -3.25
CA ASP A 95 -24.56 11.99 -3.60
C ASP A 95 -24.25 13.51 -3.54
N GLU A 96 -25.07 14.33 -4.20
CA GLU A 96 -24.76 15.72 -4.59
C GLU A 96 -24.78 16.74 -3.43
N THR A 97 -23.77 16.74 -2.55
CA THR A 97 -23.58 17.83 -1.55
C THR A 97 -22.15 18.29 -1.33
N SER A 98 -21.13 17.61 -1.88
CA SER A 98 -19.74 17.91 -1.51
C SER A 98 -19.26 19.28 -2.00
N SER A 99 -18.67 20.04 -1.07
CA SER A 99 -18.24 21.42 -1.25
C SER A 99 -16.84 21.52 -1.86
N ASP A 100 -15.96 20.57 -1.53
CA ASP A 100 -14.57 20.47 -1.99
C ASP A 100 -14.30 19.08 -2.57
N LEU A 101 -13.81 19.01 -3.80
CA LEU A 101 -13.46 17.78 -4.51
C LEU A 101 -11.94 17.64 -4.69
N PHE A 102 -11.15 18.59 -4.18
CA PHE A 102 -9.68 18.62 -4.24
C PHE A 102 -9.05 17.90 -3.06
N ASP A 103 -9.73 17.90 -1.93
CA ASP A 103 -9.31 17.21 -0.72
C ASP A 103 -10.36 16.19 -0.32
N ARG A 104 -9.93 14.94 -0.16
CA ARG A 104 -10.78 13.85 0.32
C ARG A 104 -11.42 14.19 1.66
N THR A 105 -10.70 14.86 2.56
CA THR A 105 -11.25 15.24 3.87
C THR A 105 -12.46 16.17 3.73
N GLY A 106 -12.55 16.93 2.64
CA GLY A 106 -13.66 17.82 2.34
C GLY A 106 -14.95 17.13 1.89
N TYR A 107 -14.88 15.85 1.48
CA TYR A 107 -16.04 15.09 1.01
C TYR A 107 -16.21 13.70 1.65
N GLU A 108 -15.34 13.31 2.58
CA GLU A 108 -15.32 11.94 3.12
C GLU A 108 -16.65 11.51 3.74
N ASN A 109 -17.37 12.45 4.35
CA ASN A 109 -18.66 12.20 5.01
C ASN A 109 -19.82 12.05 4.01
N ASP A 110 -19.62 12.44 2.74
CA ASP A 110 -20.61 12.32 1.68
C ASP A 110 -20.42 11.03 0.85
N ILE A 111 -19.41 10.21 1.16
CA ILE A 111 -19.14 8.96 0.45
C ILE A 111 -20.20 7.92 0.80
N LEU A 112 -20.96 7.50 -0.21
CA LEU A 112 -21.96 6.42 -0.10
C LEU A 112 -21.29 5.04 -0.08
N LYS A 113 -20.27 4.88 -0.93
CA LYS A 113 -19.47 3.66 -1.09
C LYS A 113 -18.21 3.95 -1.88
N THR A 114 -17.20 3.10 -1.69
CA THR A 114 -15.94 3.16 -2.42
C THR A 114 -15.74 1.85 -3.19
N ILE A 115 -15.36 1.94 -4.45
CA ILE A 115 -14.91 0.81 -5.28
C ILE A 115 -13.39 0.74 -5.20
N ASP A 116 -12.85 -0.39 -4.74
CA ASP A 116 -11.41 -0.61 -4.60
C ASP A 116 -10.81 -1.46 -5.72
N LYS A 117 -11.62 -2.16 -6.53
CA LYS A 117 -11.14 -2.88 -7.72
C LYS A 117 -11.18 -2.01 -8.98
N VAL A 118 -10.44 -0.92 -8.97
CA VAL A 118 -10.29 -0.06 -10.14
C VAL A 118 -9.06 -0.49 -10.93
N ASN A 119 -9.28 -1.16 -12.07
CA ASN A 119 -8.21 -1.60 -12.96
C ASN A 119 -7.73 -0.44 -13.86
N ALA A 120 -7.39 0.69 -13.25
CA ALA A 120 -6.80 1.85 -13.90
C ALA A 120 -5.52 2.21 -13.17
N GLY A 121 -4.51 2.65 -13.93
CA GLY A 121 -3.21 3.01 -13.42
C GLY A 121 -2.61 4.20 -14.12
N GLY A 122 -1.48 4.69 -13.61
CA GLY A 122 -0.71 5.74 -14.26
C GLY A 122 0.11 6.59 -13.31
N SER A 123 1.25 7.08 -13.81
CA SER A 123 2.00 8.17 -13.18
C SER A 123 1.91 9.47 -13.97
N LEU A 124 1.64 9.38 -15.28
CA LEU A 124 1.46 10.51 -16.18
C LEU A 124 0.15 10.31 -16.93
N PHE A 125 -0.61 11.38 -17.13
CA PHE A 125 -1.94 11.32 -17.71
C PHE A 125 -2.06 12.25 -18.89
N GLU A 126 -2.70 11.80 -19.97
CA GLU A 126 -2.93 12.58 -21.20
C GLU A 126 -3.37 14.03 -20.92
N HIS A 127 -4.23 14.25 -19.93
CA HIS A 127 -4.79 15.56 -19.61
C HIS A 127 -3.89 16.51 -18.80
N MET A 128 -2.72 16.08 -18.34
CA MET A 128 -1.75 16.97 -17.70
C MET A 128 -1.29 18.05 -18.68
N VAL A 129 -1.12 19.28 -18.20
CA VAL A 129 -0.79 20.46 -19.01
C VAL A 129 0.40 20.25 -19.95
N VAL A 130 1.42 19.49 -19.49
CA VAL A 130 2.63 19.17 -20.27
C VAL A 130 2.36 18.29 -21.48
N PHE A 131 1.26 17.52 -21.50
CA PHE A 131 0.86 16.65 -22.61
C PHE A 131 -0.24 17.25 -23.48
N GLN A 132 -0.63 18.50 -23.24
CA GLN A 132 -1.66 19.19 -24.01
C GLN A 132 -1.11 19.98 -25.21
N THR A 133 0.22 20.06 -25.37
CA THR A 133 0.90 20.62 -26.55
C THR A 133 0.94 19.62 -27.71
N PRO A 134 1.21 20.05 -28.97
CA PRO A 134 1.37 19.13 -30.10
C PRO A 134 2.43 18.05 -29.85
N GLU A 135 3.58 18.42 -29.28
CA GLU A 135 4.67 17.51 -28.95
C GLU A 135 4.26 16.55 -27.82
N GLY A 136 3.61 17.09 -26.78
CA GLY A 136 3.12 16.31 -25.64
C GLY A 136 2.05 15.28 -26.04
N LYS A 137 1.13 15.65 -26.93
CA LYS A 137 0.12 14.74 -27.47
C LYS A 137 0.73 13.59 -28.27
N SER A 138 1.85 13.83 -28.94
CA SER A 138 2.54 12.81 -29.76
C SER A 138 3.12 11.65 -28.95
N VAL A 139 3.27 11.82 -27.63
CA VAL A 139 3.83 10.80 -26.72
C VAL A 139 2.78 10.07 -25.88
N VAL A 140 1.50 10.41 -26.01
CA VAL A 140 0.41 9.71 -25.33
C VAL A 140 0.38 8.23 -25.72
N GLY A 141 0.25 7.35 -24.73
CA GLY A 141 0.31 5.90 -24.89
C GLY A 141 1.72 5.31 -24.96
N LYS A 142 2.77 6.15 -25.02
CA LYS A 142 4.18 5.72 -25.12
C LYS A 142 4.87 5.81 -23.77
N GLY A 143 5.90 4.97 -23.59
CA GLY A 143 6.87 5.12 -22.52
C GLY A 143 7.85 6.24 -22.84
N ILE A 144 8.03 7.18 -21.92
CA ILE A 144 8.94 8.31 -22.03
C ILE A 144 9.87 8.38 -20.83
N LYS A 145 11.00 9.07 -20.99
CA LYS A 145 11.84 9.49 -19.86
C LYS A 145 11.32 10.82 -19.33
N PHE A 146 10.79 10.84 -18.12
CA PHE A 146 10.27 12.02 -17.43
C PHE A 146 10.98 12.19 -16.09
N TRP A 147 11.74 13.29 -15.92
CA TRP A 147 12.62 13.51 -14.76
C TRP A 147 13.45 12.28 -14.38
N ASP A 148 14.16 11.71 -15.36
CA ASP A 148 14.98 10.50 -15.19
C ASP A 148 14.26 9.17 -14.91
N TYR A 149 12.93 9.16 -14.79
CA TYR A 149 12.13 7.95 -14.67
C TYR A 149 11.52 7.55 -16.01
N PHE A 150 11.60 6.27 -16.35
CA PHE A 150 10.87 5.72 -17.49
C PHE A 150 9.44 5.41 -17.08
N THR A 151 8.48 6.11 -17.68
CA THR A 151 7.06 5.99 -17.33
C THR A 151 6.17 6.21 -18.55
N ARG A 152 4.97 5.64 -18.53
CA ARG A 152 4.01 5.74 -19.63
C ARG A 152 3.10 6.95 -19.42
N VAL A 153 2.85 7.68 -20.51
CA VAL A 153 1.77 8.67 -20.54
C VAL A 153 0.47 7.93 -20.80
N GLU A 154 -0.35 7.77 -19.76
CA GLU A 154 -1.56 6.95 -19.85
C GLU A 154 -2.62 7.63 -20.71
N PRO A 155 -3.13 6.93 -21.75
CA PRO A 155 -4.24 7.41 -22.55
C PRO A 155 -5.50 7.56 -21.71
N TYR A 156 -6.23 8.66 -21.89
CA TYR A 156 -7.47 8.87 -21.18
C TYR A 156 -8.53 7.81 -21.51
N SER A 157 -8.52 7.28 -22.74
CA SER A 157 -9.45 6.24 -23.18
C SER A 157 -9.45 4.98 -22.29
N GLU A 158 -8.28 4.57 -21.80
CA GLU A 158 -8.14 3.41 -20.90
C GLU A 158 -8.83 3.68 -19.55
N ILE A 159 -8.63 4.87 -18.99
CA ILE A 159 -9.28 5.32 -17.75
C ILE A 159 -10.80 5.45 -17.96
N LYS A 160 -11.20 6.12 -19.04
CA LYS A 160 -12.61 6.34 -19.38
C LYS A 160 -13.37 5.03 -19.48
N SER A 161 -12.85 4.04 -20.21
CA SER A 161 -13.53 2.75 -20.39
C SER A 161 -13.73 2.00 -19.06
N THR A 162 -12.70 2.01 -18.21
CA THR A 162 -12.74 1.38 -16.88
C THR A 162 -13.78 2.07 -16.00
N VAL A 163 -13.71 3.40 -15.89
CA VAL A 163 -14.63 4.16 -15.02
C VAL A 163 -16.06 4.11 -15.56
N GLN A 164 -16.25 4.20 -16.88
CA GLN A 164 -17.57 4.07 -17.49
C GLN A 164 -18.25 2.74 -17.11
N THR A 165 -17.51 1.64 -17.16
CA THR A 165 -18.02 0.32 -16.77
C THR A 165 -18.46 0.32 -15.30
N LEU A 166 -17.66 0.91 -14.41
CA LEU A 166 -17.98 0.98 -12.98
C LEU A 166 -19.17 1.91 -12.69
N ILE A 167 -19.31 3.02 -13.43
CA ILE A 167 -20.49 3.89 -13.38
C ILE A 167 -21.72 3.11 -13.85
N GLU A 168 -21.65 2.37 -14.96
CA GLU A 168 -22.75 1.54 -15.46
C GLU A 168 -23.21 0.52 -14.41
N MET A 169 -22.27 -0.15 -13.75
CA MET A 169 -22.57 -1.08 -12.65
C MET A 169 -23.24 -0.37 -11.47
N ASP A 170 -22.77 0.83 -11.09
CA ASP A 170 -23.40 1.59 -10.00
C ASP A 170 -24.85 1.98 -10.36
N LEU A 171 -25.06 2.54 -11.54
CA LEU A 171 -26.36 3.02 -12.01
C LEU A 171 -27.40 1.89 -12.14
N THR A 172 -26.94 0.65 -12.30
CA THR A 172 -27.78 -0.55 -12.37
C THR A 172 -27.79 -1.36 -11.09
N ASN A 173 -27.13 -0.88 -10.02
CA ASN A 173 -26.96 -1.57 -8.74
C ASN A 173 -26.37 -2.99 -8.88
N SER A 174 -25.43 -3.16 -9.82
CA SER A 174 -24.83 -4.46 -10.15
C SER A 174 -23.34 -4.55 -9.77
N ILE A 175 -22.84 -3.65 -8.91
CA ILE A 175 -21.44 -3.73 -8.43
C ILE A 175 -21.29 -4.99 -7.57
N PRO A 176 -20.37 -5.92 -7.89
CA PRO A 176 -20.09 -7.07 -7.05
C PRO A 176 -19.58 -6.64 -5.66
N SER A 177 -19.95 -7.35 -4.61
CA SER A 177 -19.53 -7.01 -3.24
C SER A 177 -18.01 -7.02 -3.07
N ASP A 178 -17.30 -7.89 -3.78
CA ASP A 178 -15.85 -8.00 -3.76
C ASP A 178 -15.12 -6.87 -4.51
N TYR A 179 -15.85 -6.00 -5.22
CA TYR A 179 -15.30 -4.77 -5.82
C TYR A 179 -15.29 -3.61 -4.83
N LEU A 180 -16.16 -3.66 -3.83
CA LEU A 180 -16.30 -2.59 -2.85
C LEU A 180 -15.12 -2.64 -1.87
N LEU A 181 -14.68 -1.46 -1.44
CA LEU A 181 -13.77 -1.34 -0.33
C LEU A 181 -14.48 -1.89 0.91
N THR A 182 -14.15 -3.11 1.30
CA THR A 182 -14.51 -3.62 2.62
C THR A 182 -13.80 -2.76 3.65
N LYS A 183 -14.56 -2.18 4.57
CA LYS A 183 -13.99 -1.55 5.76
C LYS A 183 -13.20 -2.65 6.47
N THR A 184 -11.87 -2.59 6.40
CA THR A 184 -11.02 -3.52 7.14
C THR A 184 -11.27 -3.22 8.61
N GLU A 185 -12.09 -4.04 9.27
CA GLU A 185 -12.15 -4.00 10.73
C GLU A 185 -10.73 -4.26 11.22
N MET A 186 -10.24 -3.36 12.08
CA MET A 186 -8.92 -3.57 12.66
C MET A 186 -8.94 -4.90 13.39
N ILE A 187 -8.00 -5.77 13.02
CA ILE A 187 -7.77 -7.02 13.71
C ILE A 187 -7.35 -6.64 15.12
N LYS A 188 -8.18 -6.98 16.10
CA LYS A 188 -7.85 -6.77 17.50
C LYS A 188 -6.56 -7.53 17.81
N PRO A 189 -5.49 -6.87 18.28
CA PRO A 189 -4.20 -7.53 18.46
C PRO A 189 -4.20 -8.62 19.54
N LEU A 190 -3.28 -9.57 19.41
CA LEU A 190 -3.05 -10.61 20.42
C LEU A 190 -2.07 -10.16 21.50
N PHE A 191 -1.04 -9.41 21.12
CA PHE A 191 0.07 -9.03 21.99
C PHE A 191 0.18 -7.52 22.16
N GLU A 192 0.65 -7.09 23.33
CA GLU A 192 0.79 -5.69 23.70
C GLU A 192 1.71 -4.88 22.78
N TYR A 193 2.79 -5.49 22.26
CA TYR A 193 3.69 -4.78 21.33
C TYR A 193 2.96 -4.30 20.07
N GLN A 194 1.93 -5.04 19.64
CA GLN A 194 1.14 -4.69 18.46
C GLN A 194 0.30 -3.44 18.73
N ASP A 195 -0.41 -3.42 19.86
CA ASP A 195 -1.19 -2.27 20.31
C ASP A 195 -0.30 -1.03 20.50
N CYS A 196 0.84 -1.20 21.19
CA CYS A 196 1.79 -0.12 21.44
C CYS A 196 2.32 0.48 20.13
N ALA A 197 2.71 -0.36 19.17
CA ALA A 197 3.26 0.10 17.91
C ALA A 197 2.22 0.84 17.05
N ILE A 198 1.00 0.32 16.91
CA ILE A 198 -0.08 1.01 16.17
C ILE A 198 -0.31 2.41 16.74
N LEU A 199 -0.30 2.52 18.07
CA LEU A 199 -0.54 3.78 18.76
C LEU A 199 0.62 4.76 18.57
N LYS A 200 1.88 4.32 18.72
CA LYS A 200 3.05 5.20 18.89
C LYS A 200 3.98 5.29 17.68
N VAL A 201 3.95 4.36 16.73
CA VAL A 201 4.85 4.37 15.56
C VAL A 201 4.28 5.22 14.44
N LYS A 202 5.08 6.16 13.93
CA LYS A 202 4.79 6.99 12.76
C LYS A 202 5.27 6.35 11.47
N SER A 203 6.48 5.78 11.48
CA SER A 203 7.07 5.10 10.33
C SER A 203 8.22 4.19 10.77
N ARG A 204 8.72 3.36 9.85
CA ARG A 204 9.91 2.55 10.04
C ARG A 204 10.82 2.60 8.81
N GLU A 205 12.12 2.64 9.06
CA GLU A 205 13.16 2.41 8.06
C GLU A 205 13.69 0.99 8.23
N ILE A 206 13.62 0.20 7.16
CA ILE A 206 13.95 -1.22 7.13
C ILE A 206 15.24 -1.38 6.33
N LYS A 207 16.31 -1.80 7.00
CA LYS A 207 17.63 -2.05 6.41
C LYS A 207 17.83 -3.55 6.30
N THR A 208 17.78 -4.08 5.09
CA THR A 208 17.94 -5.51 4.84
C THR A 208 19.28 -5.76 4.16
N THR A 209 20.09 -6.66 4.73
CA THR A 209 21.35 -7.11 4.16
C THR A 209 21.24 -8.60 3.84
N VAL A 210 21.46 -8.95 2.58
CA VAL A 210 21.57 -10.33 2.13
C VAL A 210 23.04 -10.75 2.12
N TYR A 211 23.35 -11.83 2.81
CA TYR A 211 24.69 -12.40 2.91
C TYR A 211 24.85 -13.60 1.98
N SER A 212 26.03 -13.71 1.39
CA SER A 212 26.51 -14.96 0.77
C SER A 212 27.79 -15.40 1.47
N TYR A 213 27.95 -16.70 1.66
CA TYR A 213 29.08 -17.29 2.37
C TYR A 213 29.96 -18.09 1.41
N ASP A 214 31.27 -18.12 1.67
CA ASP A 214 32.20 -19.03 1.01
C ASP A 214 32.13 -20.45 1.60
N SER A 215 32.90 -21.38 1.02
CA SER A 215 32.95 -22.78 1.49
C SER A 215 33.52 -22.94 2.90
N LEU A 216 34.16 -21.91 3.46
CA LEU A 216 34.67 -21.88 4.83
C LEU A 216 33.67 -21.20 5.79
N GLY A 217 32.52 -20.75 5.28
CA GLY A 217 31.48 -20.08 6.05
C GLY A 217 31.79 -18.62 6.37
N LYS A 218 32.74 -17.98 5.67
CA LYS A 218 33.00 -16.53 5.79
C LYS A 218 32.12 -15.75 4.83
N VAL A 219 31.71 -14.55 5.22
CA VAL A 219 30.95 -13.65 4.35
C VAL A 219 31.78 -13.31 3.11
N LYS A 220 31.21 -13.57 1.94
CA LYS A 220 31.81 -13.30 0.63
C LYS A 220 31.26 -12.02 0.01
N ASN A 221 29.94 -11.84 0.04
CA ASN A 221 29.27 -10.64 -0.46
C ASN A 221 28.12 -10.22 0.45
N GLU A 222 27.84 -8.93 0.44
CA GLU A 222 26.73 -8.28 1.14
C GLU A 222 25.94 -7.42 0.16
N TYR A 223 24.62 -7.49 0.21
CA TYR A 223 23.73 -6.70 -0.64
C TYR A 223 22.73 -5.94 0.22
N PRO A 224 23.02 -4.69 0.60
CA PRO A 224 22.14 -3.88 1.44
C PRO A 224 21.01 -3.23 0.62
N ARG A 225 19.81 -3.18 1.20
CA ARG A 225 18.65 -2.42 0.70
C ARG A 225 18.00 -1.66 1.84
N ILE A 226 17.52 -0.47 1.54
CA ILE A 226 16.76 0.37 2.49
C ILE A 226 15.36 0.57 1.93
N GLU A 227 14.37 0.28 2.77
CA GLU A 227 12.94 0.49 2.50
C GLU A 227 12.35 1.36 3.60
N LYS A 228 11.34 2.17 3.27
CA LYS A 228 10.59 2.98 4.25
C LYS A 228 9.14 2.56 4.21
N ASP A 229 8.58 2.37 5.39
CA ASP A 229 7.17 2.06 5.58
C ASP A 229 6.55 3.08 6.53
N TYR A 230 5.43 3.66 6.09
CA TYR A 230 4.68 4.70 6.79
C TYR A 230 3.36 4.19 7.35
N ASP A 231 3.01 2.92 7.07
CA ASP A 231 1.73 2.34 7.41
C ASP A 231 1.89 0.93 7.99
N LEU A 232 2.40 0.91 9.23
CA LEU A 232 2.79 -0.31 9.95
C LEU A 232 1.68 -1.36 9.99
N TYR A 233 0.44 -0.95 10.26
CA TYR A 233 -0.68 -1.88 10.42
C TYR A 233 -1.06 -2.53 9.08
N TYR A 234 -1.26 -1.73 8.04
CA TYR A 234 -1.66 -2.30 6.75
C TYR A 234 -0.51 -3.09 6.11
N SER A 235 0.74 -2.64 6.25
CA SER A 235 1.91 -3.41 5.80
C SER A 235 1.99 -4.78 6.47
N SER A 236 1.83 -4.84 7.80
CA SER A 236 1.93 -6.08 8.58
C SER A 236 0.77 -7.06 8.41
N THR A 237 -0.36 -6.60 7.86
CA THR A 237 -1.55 -7.41 7.58
C THR A 237 -1.77 -7.65 6.09
N SER A 238 -0.83 -7.19 5.24
CA SER A 238 -0.84 -7.41 3.79
C SER A 238 -0.18 -8.74 3.41
N GLN A 239 -0.35 -9.18 2.15
CA GLN A 239 0.40 -10.31 1.59
C GLN A 239 1.84 -9.93 1.16
N GLU A 240 2.46 -8.93 1.79
CA GLU A 240 3.83 -8.53 1.51
C GLU A 240 4.80 -9.16 2.49
N LEU A 241 5.79 -9.89 1.97
CA LEU A 241 6.78 -10.58 2.78
C LEU A 241 7.48 -9.62 3.76
N THR A 242 7.98 -8.47 3.26
CA THR A 242 8.68 -7.49 4.10
C THR A 242 7.77 -7.05 5.23
N GLY A 243 6.53 -6.66 4.95
CA GLY A 243 5.58 -6.19 5.97
C GLY A 243 5.32 -7.23 7.07
N VAL A 244 4.96 -8.44 6.66
CA VAL A 244 4.59 -9.56 7.56
C VAL A 244 5.78 -10.01 8.41
N THR A 245 6.96 -10.14 7.80
CA THR A 245 8.15 -10.62 8.53
C THR A 245 8.78 -9.57 9.42
N THR A 246 8.67 -8.28 9.06
CA THR A 246 9.25 -7.19 9.84
C THR A 246 8.40 -6.75 11.01
N PHE A 247 7.11 -7.03 10.97
CA PHE A 247 6.22 -6.84 12.09
C PHE A 247 5.11 -7.90 12.04
N PRO A 248 5.35 -9.11 12.57
CA PRO A 248 4.32 -10.13 12.61
C PRO A 248 3.10 -9.64 13.39
N PHE A 249 1.92 -9.77 12.79
CA PHE A 249 0.67 -9.34 13.40
C PHE A 249 -0.25 -10.52 13.66
N PHE A 250 -0.53 -10.78 14.93
CA PHE A 250 -1.41 -11.84 15.40
C PHE A 250 -2.76 -11.29 15.85
N SER A 251 -3.82 -12.04 15.55
CA SER A 251 -5.18 -11.72 15.96
C SER A 251 -5.44 -12.22 17.37
N SER A 252 -6.21 -11.47 18.16
CA SER A 252 -6.77 -11.95 19.43
C SER A 252 -7.61 -13.23 19.29
N THR A 253 -8.01 -13.60 18.06
CA THR A 253 -8.70 -14.84 17.74
C THR A 253 -7.79 -16.00 17.33
N ASP A 254 -6.48 -15.76 17.21
CA ASP A 254 -5.49 -16.80 16.92
C ASP A 254 -5.40 -17.76 18.11
N LYS A 255 -5.16 -19.05 17.81
CA LYS A 255 -5.02 -20.05 18.85
C LYS A 255 -3.66 -19.91 19.50
N ARG A 256 -3.64 -19.99 20.83
CA ARG A 256 -2.44 -19.96 21.65
C ARG A 256 -2.32 -21.21 22.50
N GLN A 257 -1.12 -21.77 22.55
CA GLN A 257 -0.76 -22.85 23.47
C GLN A 257 0.45 -22.41 24.29
N GLU A 258 0.28 -22.32 25.61
CA GLU A 258 1.39 -22.03 26.51
C GLU A 258 2.31 -23.26 26.64
N LEU A 259 3.60 -23.01 26.63
CA LEU A 259 4.68 -23.98 26.75
C LEU A 259 5.64 -23.50 27.84
N GLU A 260 6.44 -24.43 28.38
CA GLU A 260 7.53 -24.11 29.32
C GLU A 260 7.09 -23.20 30.48
N GLY A 261 5.98 -23.54 31.14
CA GLY A 261 5.45 -22.77 32.27
C GLY A 261 4.98 -21.36 31.89
N GLY A 262 4.70 -21.12 30.62
CA GLY A 262 4.25 -19.83 30.09
C GLY A 262 5.37 -18.99 29.50
N ALA A 263 6.65 -19.40 29.56
CA ALA A 263 7.75 -18.64 28.97
C ALA A 263 7.68 -18.60 27.43
N LYS A 264 7.06 -19.62 26.83
CA LYS A 264 6.85 -19.73 25.38
C LYS A 264 5.38 -19.90 25.05
N ILE A 265 4.97 -19.34 23.92
CA ILE A 265 3.60 -19.42 23.41
C ILE A 265 3.67 -19.87 21.96
N LYS A 266 3.16 -21.06 21.66
CA LYS A 266 2.96 -21.50 20.28
C LYS A 266 1.70 -20.86 19.72
N ILE A 267 1.80 -20.29 18.52
CA ILE A 267 0.69 -19.61 17.83
C ILE A 267 0.29 -20.38 16.58
N GLU A 268 -1.01 -20.64 16.45
CA GLU A 268 -1.63 -21.07 15.20
C GLU A 268 -2.55 -19.96 14.71
N SER A 269 -2.12 -19.24 13.68
CA SER A 269 -2.87 -18.11 13.16
C SER A 269 -3.98 -18.55 12.20
N ASN A 270 -5.12 -17.85 12.26
CA ASN A 270 -6.16 -17.96 11.24
C ASN A 270 -6.00 -16.93 10.11
N GLN A 271 -4.95 -16.09 10.18
CA GLN A 271 -4.74 -14.99 9.27
C GLN A 271 -4.07 -15.45 7.96
N PRO A 272 -4.69 -15.24 6.78
CA PRO A 272 -4.16 -15.72 5.50
C PRO A 272 -2.80 -15.11 5.15
N TYR A 273 -2.59 -13.83 5.46
CA TYR A 273 -1.35 -13.12 5.15
C TYR A 273 -0.16 -13.69 5.94
N LEU A 274 -0.38 -14.05 7.20
CA LEU A 274 0.66 -14.57 8.07
C LEU A 274 0.99 -16.00 7.69
N ASN A 275 -0.04 -16.84 7.50
CA ASN A 275 0.12 -18.24 7.11
C ASN A 275 0.72 -18.42 5.71
N HIS A 276 0.66 -17.39 4.87
CA HIS A 276 1.33 -17.39 3.57
C HIS A 276 2.86 -17.37 3.72
N TYR A 277 3.40 -16.73 4.76
CA TYR A 277 4.85 -16.54 4.92
C TYR A 277 5.44 -17.18 6.17
N LEU A 278 4.69 -17.41 7.23
CA LEU A 278 5.19 -17.92 8.50
C LEU A 278 4.38 -19.11 8.97
N LYS A 279 5.07 -20.12 9.51
CA LYS A 279 4.48 -21.27 10.19
C LYS A 279 5.33 -21.72 11.38
N ASP A 280 4.81 -22.64 12.18
CA ASP A 280 5.49 -23.16 13.39
C ASP A 280 5.93 -22.04 14.35
N ILE A 281 5.07 -21.04 14.54
CA ILE A 281 5.42 -19.80 15.23
C ILE A 281 5.45 -20.02 16.75
N VAL A 282 6.55 -19.60 17.38
CA VAL A 282 6.75 -19.62 18.83
C VAL A 282 7.16 -18.22 19.29
N VAL A 283 6.44 -17.69 20.27
CA VAL A 283 6.70 -16.39 20.88
C VAL A 283 7.31 -16.64 22.26
N THR A 284 8.50 -16.09 22.51
CA THR A 284 9.17 -16.13 23.82
C THR A 284 8.90 -14.83 24.55
N LYS A 285 8.49 -14.93 25.82
CA LYS A 285 8.25 -13.77 26.69
C LYS A 285 9.04 -13.87 27.98
N ASN A 286 9.43 -12.71 28.48
CA ASN A 286 9.93 -12.56 29.83
C ASN A 286 8.81 -12.87 30.83
N LEU A 287 9.05 -13.77 31.78
CA LEU A 287 8.01 -14.16 32.74
C LEU A 287 7.72 -13.06 33.78
N ASP A 288 8.71 -12.25 34.14
CA ASP A 288 8.58 -11.23 35.17
C ASP A 288 7.89 -9.97 34.63
N SER A 289 8.28 -9.51 33.45
CA SER A 289 7.72 -8.31 32.83
C SER A 289 6.56 -8.59 31.87
N GLY A 290 6.38 -9.84 31.43
CA GLY A 290 5.39 -10.21 30.41
C GLY A 290 5.74 -9.78 28.98
N VAL A 291 6.86 -9.09 28.81
CA VAL A 291 7.29 -8.50 27.54
C VAL A 291 7.78 -9.58 26.57
N ILE A 292 7.42 -9.45 25.28
CA ILE A 292 7.87 -10.37 24.22
C ILE A 292 9.34 -10.11 23.91
N GLU A 293 10.21 -11.09 24.08
CA GLU A 293 11.64 -10.93 23.81
C GLU A 293 12.02 -11.40 22.41
N ARG A 294 11.33 -12.42 21.90
CA ARG A 294 11.65 -13.05 20.62
C ARG A 294 10.42 -13.70 19.98
N ILE A 295 10.39 -13.71 18.65
CA ILE A 295 9.51 -14.58 17.86
C ILE A 295 10.37 -15.47 16.97
N GLU A 296 10.09 -16.77 17.00
CA GLU A 296 10.74 -17.78 16.17
C GLU A 296 9.70 -18.50 15.31
N GLY A 297 10.11 -19.00 14.15
CA GLY A 297 9.23 -19.79 13.29
C GLY A 297 9.95 -20.28 12.03
N LYS A 298 9.17 -20.72 11.06
CA LYS A 298 9.66 -21.05 9.72
C LYS A 298 9.11 -20.06 8.71
N LEU A 299 10.02 -19.37 8.03
CA LEU A 299 9.74 -18.55 6.87
C LEU A 299 9.50 -19.46 5.66
N ILE A 300 8.35 -19.33 5.02
CA ILE A 300 7.99 -20.02 3.78
C ILE A 300 8.47 -19.17 2.60
N ILE A 301 9.42 -19.70 1.84
CA ILE A 301 9.95 -19.03 0.65
C ILE A 301 9.30 -19.63 -0.59
N HIS A 302 8.64 -18.78 -1.36
CA HIS A 302 8.00 -19.13 -2.62
C HIS A 302 8.99 -18.94 -3.77
N ALA A 303 9.41 -20.04 -4.39
CA ALA A 303 10.24 -20.05 -5.59
C ALA A 303 9.39 -20.31 -6.83
N TYR A 304 9.51 -19.41 -7.81
CA TYR A 304 8.85 -19.54 -9.11
C TYR A 304 9.91 -19.78 -10.18
N SER A 305 9.71 -20.83 -10.97
CA SER A 305 10.59 -21.23 -12.05
C SER A 305 9.77 -21.59 -13.30
N ALA A 306 10.45 -21.80 -14.44
CA ALA A 306 9.79 -22.33 -15.64
C ALA A 306 9.13 -23.71 -15.40
N SER A 307 9.62 -24.47 -14.41
CA SER A 307 9.06 -25.77 -13.99
C SER A 307 7.90 -25.66 -12.99
N GLY A 308 7.50 -24.44 -12.60
CA GLY A 308 6.36 -24.20 -11.71
C GLY A 308 6.73 -23.54 -10.39
N HIS A 309 5.78 -23.59 -9.45
CA HIS A 309 5.87 -23.04 -8.10
C HIS A 309 6.33 -24.12 -7.12
N SER A 310 7.33 -23.82 -6.31
CA SER A 310 7.80 -24.64 -5.20
C SER A 310 7.97 -23.80 -3.94
N THR A 311 7.92 -24.43 -2.77
CA THR A 311 8.23 -23.78 -1.50
C THR A 311 9.35 -24.50 -0.77
N PHE A 312 10.16 -23.73 -0.04
CA PHE A 312 11.13 -24.24 0.92
C PHE A 312 11.12 -23.35 2.16
N ASP A 313 11.62 -23.87 3.27
CA ASP A 313 11.57 -23.17 4.55
C ASP A 313 12.95 -22.67 4.99
N GLU A 314 12.95 -21.56 5.71
CA GLU A 314 14.10 -21.03 6.47
C GLU A 314 13.71 -20.77 7.92
N LEU A 315 14.67 -20.78 8.83
CA LEU A 315 14.41 -20.35 10.21
C LEU A 315 14.19 -18.83 10.22
N TYR A 316 13.09 -18.42 10.84
CA TYR A 316 12.75 -17.04 11.11
C TYR A 316 13.03 -16.74 12.58
N VAL A 317 13.80 -15.69 12.86
CA VAL A 317 14.05 -15.21 14.24
C VAL A 317 13.92 -13.70 14.27
N ALA A 318 13.02 -13.18 15.08
CA ALA A 318 12.85 -11.75 15.34
C ALA A 318 13.17 -11.44 16.80
N GLU A 319 14.15 -10.57 17.01
CA GLU A 319 14.62 -10.13 18.31
C GLU A 319 14.01 -8.76 18.65
N PHE A 320 13.52 -8.64 19.87
CA PHE A 320 12.84 -7.45 20.34
C PHE A 320 13.74 -6.60 21.23
N LYS A 321 13.56 -5.29 21.17
CA LYS A 321 14.17 -4.33 22.11
C LYS A 321 13.20 -3.20 22.42
N GLU A 322 13.50 -2.52 23.51
CA GLU A 322 12.81 -1.29 23.92
C GLU A 322 13.09 -0.17 22.92
N VAL A 323 12.01 0.49 22.48
CA VAL A 323 11.99 1.61 21.54
C VAL A 323 10.94 2.62 22.03
N GLY A 324 11.40 3.67 22.72
CA GLY A 324 10.51 4.48 23.55
C GLY A 324 9.87 3.59 24.62
N ASP A 325 8.56 3.72 24.84
CA ASP A 325 7.85 2.87 25.80
C ASP A 325 7.28 1.56 25.18
N CYS A 326 7.69 1.21 23.96
CA CYS A 326 7.25 -0.03 23.30
C CYS A 326 8.40 -1.02 23.22
N ASN A 327 8.12 -2.32 23.36
CA ASN A 327 9.09 -3.36 23.05
C ASN A 327 8.80 -3.96 21.68
N LEU A 328 9.63 -3.65 20.68
CA LEU A 328 9.35 -3.87 19.26
C LEU A 328 10.40 -4.78 18.61
N PRO A 329 10.08 -5.51 17.52
CA PRO A 329 11.09 -6.25 16.77
C PRO A 329 12.03 -5.25 16.10
N VAL A 330 13.33 -5.35 16.40
CA VAL A 330 14.36 -4.43 15.87
C VAL A 330 15.35 -5.11 14.95
N GLU A 331 15.50 -6.43 15.08
CA GLU A 331 16.38 -7.22 14.24
C GLU A 331 15.74 -8.55 13.91
N ILE A 332 15.75 -8.90 12.64
CA ILE A 332 15.21 -10.17 12.14
C ILE A 332 16.28 -10.86 11.33
N ARG A 333 16.39 -12.17 11.52
CA ARG A 333 17.37 -13.00 10.83
C ARG A 333 16.69 -14.19 10.20
N PHE A 334 17.09 -14.48 8.96
CA PHE A 334 16.70 -15.70 8.27
C PHE A 334 17.91 -16.62 8.15
N HIS A 335 17.77 -17.85 8.61
CA HIS A 335 18.84 -18.85 8.60
C HIS A 335 18.44 -20.09 7.80
N SER A 336 19.42 -20.83 7.30
CA SER A 336 19.17 -22.19 6.83
C SER A 336 18.60 -23.03 7.99
N LEU A 337 17.72 -23.98 7.67
CA LEU A 337 17.20 -24.94 8.67
C LEU A 337 18.32 -25.73 9.36
N ASP A 338 19.46 -25.91 8.69
CA ASP A 338 20.61 -26.64 9.22
C ASP A 338 21.49 -25.78 10.14
N ASP A 339 21.30 -24.45 10.19
CA ASP A 339 22.06 -23.52 11.05
C ASP A 339 21.40 -23.36 12.42
N VAL A 340 21.34 -24.46 13.17
CA VAL A 340 20.67 -24.53 14.49
C VAL A 340 21.30 -23.58 15.52
N GLU A 341 22.59 -23.25 15.37
CA GLU A 341 23.29 -22.30 16.25
C GLU A 341 23.05 -20.82 15.87
N LEU A 342 22.31 -20.56 14.80
CA LEU A 342 21.97 -19.22 14.30
C LEU A 342 23.20 -18.35 14.03
N ARG A 343 24.27 -18.94 13.49
CA ARG A 343 25.57 -18.25 13.30
C ARG A 343 25.73 -17.62 11.91
N LYS A 344 25.01 -18.11 10.91
CA LYS A 344 25.17 -17.76 9.49
C LYS A 344 23.83 -17.31 8.88
N PRO A 345 23.32 -16.13 9.28
CA PRO A 345 22.08 -15.61 8.69
C PRO A 345 22.27 -15.33 7.19
N ARG A 346 21.38 -15.87 6.35
CA ARG A 346 21.33 -15.49 4.93
C ARG A 346 20.84 -14.06 4.75
N ILE A 347 19.90 -13.63 5.60
CA ILE A 347 19.34 -12.29 5.57
C ILE A 347 19.31 -11.75 7.00
N VAL A 348 19.74 -10.50 7.16
CA VAL A 348 19.54 -9.73 8.39
C VAL A 348 18.78 -8.46 8.04
N THR A 349 17.69 -8.21 8.75
CA THR A 349 16.87 -7.00 8.62
C THR A 349 16.89 -6.24 9.93
N GLN A 350 17.37 -5.00 9.90
CA GLN A 350 17.35 -4.06 11.02
C GLN A 350 16.20 -3.06 10.82
N ILE A 351 15.43 -2.81 11.87
CA ILE A 351 14.27 -1.92 11.82
C ILE A 351 14.52 -0.73 12.73
N ILE A 352 14.44 0.47 12.15
CA ILE A 352 14.56 1.73 12.88
C ILE A 352 13.18 2.39 12.87
N TYR A 353 12.58 2.53 14.05
CA TYR A 353 11.27 3.15 14.19
C TYR A 353 11.37 4.66 14.40
N VAL A 354 10.44 5.38 13.80
CA VAL A 354 10.16 6.80 14.10
C VAL A 354 8.85 6.84 14.88
N LEU A 355 8.90 7.38 16.09
CA LEU A 355 7.72 7.52 16.95
C LEU A 355 6.93 8.79 16.60
N LYS A 356 5.64 8.83 16.97
CA LYS A 356 4.72 9.95 16.71
C LYS A 356 5.01 11.19 17.55
#